data_AF-A0A0F9L2A7-F1
#
_entry.id   AF-A0A0F9L2A7-F1
#
_cell.length_a   1.000
_cell.length_b   1.000
_cell.length_c   1.000
_cell.angle_alpha   90.00
_cell.angle_beta   90.00
_cell.angle_gamma   90.00
#
_symmetry.space_group_name_H-M   'P 1'
#
loop_
_entity.id
_entity.type
_entity.pdbx_description
1 polymer ?
#
loop_
_entity_poly.entity_id
_entity_poly.type
_entity_poly.pdbx_seq_one_letter_code
_entity_poly.pdbx_strand_id
1 'polypeptide(L)'
;MRMIKKIKCRNCRCLFVPDPRNRDRQEFCFKAECRKASKAASQKKWLTKPENSDYFTGPDNVKRVQEWRKKNKGYWKRSKKSVALQDSLMAQPAENIRDKGQVTNYALQELLGAQPPVIIGLISNFIGSALQDDIASTLLRMQQSGQDILCLNPKTKGGKSDCKKTYFKQTGPQGPPKLQLDRSPVGTRSAY
;
A
#
# COMPACT_ATOMS: atom_id res chain seq x y z
N MET A 1 -24.42 12.18 18.40
CA MET A 1 -23.02 11.77 18.70
C MET A 1 -23.05 10.58 19.67
N ARG A 2 -22.41 9.44 19.37
CA ARG A 2 -22.28 8.35 20.35
C ARG A 2 -21.27 8.78 21.42
N MET A 3 -21.69 8.80 22.70
CA MET A 3 -20.78 9.04 23.81
C MET A 3 -19.75 7.91 23.91
N ILE A 4 -18.46 8.25 23.93
CA ILE A 4 -17.40 7.25 24.09
C ILE A 4 -17.38 6.82 25.56
N LYS A 5 -17.76 5.56 25.82
CA LYS A 5 -17.80 5.00 27.18
C LYS A 5 -16.37 4.82 27.70
N LYS A 6 -16.10 5.31 28.91
CA LYS A 6 -14.85 5.03 29.63
C LYS A 6 -14.91 3.62 30.23
N ILE A 7 -13.80 2.89 30.17
CA ILE A 7 -13.67 1.55 30.75
C ILE A 7 -12.49 1.49 31.73
N LYS A 8 -12.47 0.48 32.59
CA LYS A 8 -11.43 0.29 33.61
C LYS A 8 -10.25 -0.52 33.04
N CYS A 9 -9.03 -0.02 33.20
CA CYS A 9 -7.83 -0.75 32.80
C CYS A 9 -7.59 -1.98 33.68
N ARG A 10 -7.30 -3.13 33.06
CA ARG A 10 -6.99 -4.38 33.80
C ARG A 10 -5.69 -4.34 34.62
N ASN A 11 -4.73 -3.47 34.27
CA ASN A 11 -3.47 -3.35 34.99
C ASN A 11 -3.55 -2.28 36.10
N CYS A 12 -3.63 -0.99 35.73
CA CYS A 12 -3.58 0.11 36.70
C CYS A 12 -4.92 0.50 37.31
N ARG A 13 -6.03 -0.14 36.91
CA ARG A 13 -7.40 0.10 37.41
C ARG A 13 -7.95 1.52 37.18
N CYS A 14 -7.22 2.41 36.50
CA CYS A 14 -7.73 3.72 36.11
C CYS A 14 -8.81 3.62 35.01
N LEU A 15 -9.77 4.55 35.03
CA LEU A 15 -10.72 4.74 33.94
C LEU A 15 -10.04 5.41 32.75
N PHE A 16 -10.26 4.91 31.54
CA PHE A 16 -9.72 5.49 30.31
C PHE A 16 -10.74 5.40 29.17
N VAL A 17 -10.54 6.25 28.16
CA VAL A 17 -11.32 6.24 26.93
C VAL A 17 -10.65 5.25 25.95
N PRO A 18 -11.32 4.16 25.52
CA PRO A 18 -10.75 3.24 24.54
C PRO A 18 -10.52 3.92 23.18
N ASP A 19 -9.56 3.42 22.41
CA ASP A 19 -9.41 3.78 21.01
C ASP A 19 -10.69 3.42 20.24
N PRO A 20 -11.32 4.36 19.50
CA PRO A 20 -12.52 4.09 18.72
C PRO A 20 -12.40 2.89 17.76
N ARG A 21 -11.19 2.63 17.24
CA ARG A 21 -10.90 1.52 16.30
C ARG A 21 -10.87 0.17 16.98
N ASN A 22 -10.61 0.14 18.30
CA ASN A 22 -10.42 -1.09 19.08
C ASN A 22 -11.27 -1.11 20.35
N ARG A 23 -12.36 -0.34 20.39
CA ARG A 23 -13.14 -0.11 21.61
C ARG A 23 -13.64 -1.40 22.26
N ASP A 24 -13.98 -2.39 21.44
CA ASP A 24 -14.59 -3.64 21.89
C ASP A 24 -13.55 -4.67 22.37
N ARG A 25 -12.25 -4.45 22.11
CA ARG A 25 -11.16 -5.38 22.51
C ARG A 25 -10.08 -4.75 23.38
N GLN A 26 -10.04 -3.43 23.51
CA GLN A 26 -9.02 -2.76 24.31
C GLN A 26 -9.30 -2.93 25.81
N GLU A 27 -8.44 -3.68 26.51
CA GLU A 27 -8.59 -3.94 27.95
C GLU A 27 -7.61 -3.12 28.83
N PHE A 28 -6.61 -2.51 28.20
CA PHE A 28 -5.52 -1.78 28.86
C PHE A 28 -5.45 -0.33 28.37
N CYS A 29 -5.12 0.59 29.27
CA CYS A 29 -4.91 1.99 28.91
C CYS A 29 -3.54 2.20 28.24
N PHE A 30 -3.29 3.42 27.77
CA PHE A 30 -2.10 3.77 26.98
C PHE A 30 -0.79 3.95 27.80
N LYS A 31 -0.86 3.91 29.14
CA LYS A 31 0.32 4.03 30.02
C LYS A 31 1.35 2.95 29.66
N ALA A 32 2.64 3.31 29.64
CA ALA A 32 3.73 2.40 29.23
C ALA A 32 3.71 1.06 29.97
N GLU A 33 3.55 1.09 31.29
CA GLU A 33 3.45 -0.13 32.11
C GLU A 33 2.21 -0.98 31.78
N CYS A 34 1.09 -0.35 31.43
CA CYS A 34 -0.12 -1.06 31.02
C CYS A 34 0.00 -1.67 29.62
N ARG A 35 0.75 -1.04 28.71
CA ARG A 35 1.09 -1.61 27.39
C ARG A 35 2.01 -2.82 27.53
N LYS A 36 3.02 -2.77 28.41
CA LYS A 36 3.86 -3.94 28.74
C LYS A 36 3.02 -5.08 29.30
N ALA A 37 2.15 -4.80 30.28
CA ALA A 37 1.24 -5.79 30.86
C ALA A 37 0.30 -6.40 29.82
N SER A 38 -0.25 -5.58 28.92
CA SER A 38 -1.09 -6.05 27.80
C SER A 38 -0.34 -7.01 26.88
N LYS A 39 0.89 -6.67 26.49
CA LYS A 39 1.73 -7.54 25.65
C LYS A 39 2.03 -8.87 26.35
N ALA A 40 2.39 -8.82 27.64
CA ALA A 40 2.67 -10.02 28.44
C ALA A 40 1.43 -10.92 28.56
N ALA A 41 0.24 -10.35 28.82
CA ALA A 41 -1.00 -11.09 28.90
C ALA A 41 -1.35 -11.77 27.57
N SER A 42 -1.25 -11.04 26.45
CA SER A 42 -1.46 -11.58 25.10
C SER A 42 -0.45 -12.68 24.76
N GLN A 43 0.82 -12.50 25.11
CA GLN A 43 1.87 -13.50 24.89
C GLN A 43 1.61 -14.77 25.72
N LYS A 44 1.24 -14.63 27.00
CA LYS A 44 0.86 -15.77 27.85
C LYS A 44 -0.33 -16.52 27.27
N LYS A 45 -1.39 -15.81 26.85
CA LYS A 45 -2.56 -16.43 26.21
C LYS A 45 -2.18 -17.19 24.94
N TRP A 46 -1.26 -16.63 24.15
CA TRP A 46 -0.78 -17.26 22.93
C TRP A 46 0.06 -18.52 23.19
N LEU A 47 0.97 -18.46 24.18
CA LEU A 47 1.80 -19.60 24.62
C LEU A 47 1.03 -20.70 25.34
N THR A 48 -0.17 -20.39 25.88
CA THR A 48 -1.02 -21.40 26.52
C THR A 48 -1.59 -22.39 25.50
N LYS A 49 -1.60 -22.04 24.21
CA LYS A 49 -2.00 -22.94 23.13
C LYS A 49 -0.93 -24.04 22.97
N PRO A 50 -1.30 -25.33 22.97
CA PRO A 50 -0.33 -26.43 22.85
C PRO A 50 0.60 -26.27 21.65
N GLU A 51 0.07 -25.81 20.51
CA GLU A 51 0.80 -25.64 19.26
C GLU A 51 1.88 -24.54 19.31
N ASN A 52 1.79 -23.62 20.27
CA ASN A 52 2.74 -22.50 20.41
C ASN A 52 3.59 -22.60 21.68
N SER A 53 3.35 -23.61 22.51
CA SER A 53 3.92 -23.73 23.86
C SER A 53 5.45 -23.76 23.83
N ASP A 54 6.02 -24.44 22.84
CA ASP A 54 7.45 -24.57 22.63
C ASP A 54 7.97 -23.62 21.54
N TYR A 55 7.19 -22.65 21.05
CA TYR A 55 7.60 -21.84 19.89
C TYR A 55 8.99 -21.18 20.05
N PHE A 56 9.34 -20.70 21.24
CA PHE A 56 10.63 -20.06 21.48
C PHE A 56 11.77 -21.05 21.83
N THR A 57 11.44 -22.28 22.22
CA THR A 57 12.39 -23.29 22.72
C THR A 57 12.50 -24.52 21.81
N GLY A 58 11.58 -24.68 20.87
CA GLY A 58 11.42 -25.84 20.03
C GLY A 58 12.57 -25.98 19.03
N PRO A 59 12.98 -27.22 18.72
CA PRO A 59 14.18 -27.50 17.94
C PRO A 59 14.13 -26.85 16.54
N ASP A 60 12.95 -26.80 15.91
CA ASP A 60 12.79 -26.24 14.56
C ASP A 60 12.98 -24.73 14.53
N ASN A 61 12.42 -24.00 15.50
CA ASN A 61 12.62 -22.57 15.61
C ASN A 61 14.07 -22.22 15.96
N VAL A 62 14.71 -23.02 16.81
CA VAL A 62 16.13 -22.87 17.13
C VAL A 62 16.99 -23.09 15.87
N LYS A 63 16.78 -24.20 15.14
CA LYS A 63 17.49 -24.48 13.87
C LYS A 63 17.31 -23.35 12.86
N ARG A 64 16.06 -22.90 12.65
CA ARG A 64 15.74 -21.78 11.75
C ARG A 64 16.50 -20.50 12.12
N VAL A 65 16.56 -20.15 13.41
CA VAL A 65 17.30 -18.97 13.87
C VAL A 65 18.80 -19.15 13.68
N GLN A 66 19.34 -20.34 13.92
CA GLN A 66 20.75 -20.65 13.69
C GLN A 66 21.11 -20.53 12.20
N GLU A 67 20.32 -21.12 11.31
CA GLU A 67 20.49 -21.01 9.85
C GLU A 67 20.40 -19.56 9.39
N TRP A 68 19.42 -18.80 9.89
CA TRP A 68 19.29 -17.39 9.60
C TRP A 68 20.54 -16.61 10.02
N ARG A 69 21.11 -16.88 11.21
CA ARG A 69 22.35 -16.25 11.68
C ARG A 69 23.56 -16.63 10.81
N LYS A 70 23.66 -17.89 10.37
CA LYS A 70 24.72 -18.37 9.45
C LYS A 70 24.67 -17.66 8.11
N LYS A 71 23.46 -17.45 7.56
CA LYS A 71 23.23 -16.74 6.29
C LYS A 71 23.43 -15.23 6.42
N ASN A 72 23.06 -14.64 7.56
CA ASN A 72 23.10 -13.20 7.80
C ASN A 72 24.26 -12.77 8.73
N LYS A 73 25.49 -13.12 8.34
CA LYS A 73 26.70 -12.71 9.08
C LYS A 73 26.79 -11.19 9.12
N GLY A 74 27.06 -10.62 10.29
CA GLY A 74 27.20 -9.18 10.48
C GLY A 74 25.89 -8.39 10.57
N TYR A 75 24.71 -9.04 10.58
CA TYR A 75 23.42 -8.34 10.76
C TYR A 75 23.39 -7.49 12.03
N TRP A 76 23.90 -8.00 13.16
CA TRP A 76 23.93 -7.26 14.44
C TRP A 76 24.91 -6.08 14.44
N LYS A 77 25.85 -6.05 13.49
CA LYS A 77 26.81 -4.94 13.32
C LYS A 77 26.25 -3.82 12.45
N ARG A 78 25.06 -3.98 11.86
CA ARG A 78 24.38 -2.89 11.15
C ARG A 78 24.01 -1.85 12.19
N SER A 79 24.64 -0.67 12.11
CA SER A 79 24.19 0.49 12.85
C SER A 79 22.71 0.72 12.56
N LYS A 80 21.90 0.99 13.58
CA LYS A 80 20.55 1.53 13.36
C LYS A 80 20.73 2.80 12.52
N LYS A 81 20.45 2.71 11.21
CA LYS A 81 20.28 3.93 10.42
C LYS A 81 19.11 4.65 11.09
N SER A 82 19.36 5.88 11.55
CA SER A 82 18.32 6.79 12.09
C SER A 82 17.29 7.19 11.02
N VAL A 83 17.53 6.77 9.78
CA VAL A 83 16.59 6.88 8.67
C VAL A 83 15.37 6.04 9.04
N ALA A 84 14.31 6.71 9.49
CA ALA A 84 12.96 6.20 9.38
C ALA A 84 12.82 5.59 7.98
N LEU A 85 12.05 4.52 7.82
CA LEU A 85 11.74 3.95 6.50
C LEU A 85 10.91 4.90 5.60
N GLN A 86 10.88 6.19 5.94
CA GLN A 86 10.58 7.31 5.07
C GLN A 86 11.92 7.91 4.68
N ASP A 87 12.24 7.89 3.39
CA ASP A 87 13.30 8.73 2.84
C ASP A 87 13.07 10.15 3.40
N SER A 88 13.91 10.52 4.36
CA SER A 88 13.98 11.89 4.80
C SER A 88 14.49 12.62 3.58
N LEU A 89 13.60 13.36 2.91
CA LEU A 89 13.97 14.31 1.87
C LEU A 89 15.10 15.14 2.46
N MET A 90 16.33 14.80 2.06
CA MET A 90 17.49 15.60 2.35
C MET A 90 17.18 16.94 1.70
N ALA A 91 17.03 17.98 2.52
CA ALA A 91 16.98 19.34 2.03
C ALA A 91 18.32 19.58 1.33
N GLN A 92 18.31 19.54 0.00
CA GLN A 92 19.44 19.94 -0.82
C GLN A 92 19.62 21.45 -0.65
N PRO A 93 20.85 21.96 -0.51
CA PRO A 93 21.10 23.39 -0.48
C PRO A 93 20.64 24.00 -1.81
N ALA A 94 20.06 25.20 -1.72
CA ALA A 94 19.63 25.96 -2.87
C ALA A 94 20.84 26.37 -3.72
N GLU A 95 21.24 25.50 -4.66
CA GLU A 95 22.10 25.91 -5.75
C GLU A 95 21.24 26.55 -6.84
N ASN A 96 21.35 27.86 -6.91
CA ASN A 96 20.91 28.68 -8.03
C ASN A 96 21.53 28.13 -9.32
N ILE A 97 20.77 27.36 -10.09
CA ILE A 97 21.09 27.10 -11.49
C ILE A 97 19.94 27.65 -12.34
N ARG A 98 20.29 28.70 -13.07
CA ARG A 98 19.48 29.48 -13.98
C ARG A 98 18.80 28.57 -15.01
N ASP A 99 17.49 28.79 -15.15
CA ASP A 99 16.73 28.81 -16.38
C ASP A 99 17.12 27.77 -17.45
N LYS A 100 16.38 26.65 -17.46
CA LYS A 100 16.01 25.91 -18.68
C LYS A 100 14.84 24.96 -18.38
N GLY A 101 13.65 25.35 -18.82
CA GLY A 101 12.49 24.47 -19.06
C GLY A 101 12.02 23.65 -17.86
N GLN A 102 11.27 24.29 -16.96
CA GLN A 102 10.64 23.64 -15.81
C GLN A 102 9.60 22.60 -16.26
N VAL A 103 10.04 21.35 -16.47
CA VAL A 103 9.16 20.19 -16.27
C VAL A 103 9.03 20.05 -14.76
N THR A 104 8.00 20.69 -14.24
CA THR A 104 7.68 20.68 -12.82
C THR A 104 7.30 19.26 -12.41
N ASN A 105 8.12 18.65 -11.55
CA ASN A 105 7.78 17.42 -10.84
C ASN A 105 6.74 17.73 -9.76
N TYR A 106 5.55 18.18 -10.14
CA TYR A 106 4.42 18.26 -9.21
C TYR A 106 4.01 16.84 -8.83
N ALA A 107 3.80 16.60 -7.54
CA ALA A 107 3.18 15.35 -7.11
C ALA A 107 1.84 15.20 -7.83
N LEU A 108 1.55 13.99 -8.33
CA LEU A 108 0.37 13.70 -9.18
C LEU A 108 -0.94 14.25 -8.60
N GLN A 109 -1.04 14.26 -7.27
CA GLN A 109 -2.18 14.78 -6.53
C GLN A 109 -2.30 16.31 -6.56
N GLU A 110 -1.19 17.06 -6.60
CA GLU A 110 -1.23 18.51 -6.77
C GLU A 110 -1.62 18.90 -8.19
N LEU A 111 -1.11 18.15 -9.18
CA LEU A 111 -1.46 18.38 -10.58
C LEU A 111 -2.96 18.15 -10.82
N LEU A 112 -3.53 17.06 -10.28
CA LEU A 112 -4.97 16.79 -10.40
C LEU A 112 -5.81 17.73 -9.53
N GLY A 113 -5.32 18.12 -8.35
CA GLY A 113 -6.01 19.04 -7.44
C GLY A 113 -6.12 20.47 -7.98
N ALA A 114 -5.18 20.88 -8.86
CA ALA A 114 -5.19 22.19 -9.49
C ALA A 114 -6.10 22.28 -10.74
N GLN A 115 -6.62 21.16 -11.26
CA GLN A 115 -7.45 21.15 -12.47
C GLN A 115 -8.95 21.31 -12.14
N PRO A 116 -9.71 22.08 -12.95
CA PRO A 116 -11.16 22.09 -12.84
C PRO A 116 -11.73 20.67 -13.06
N PRO A 117 -12.69 20.21 -12.23
CA PRO A 117 -13.25 18.85 -12.34
C PRO A 117 -13.79 18.48 -13.72
N VAL A 118 -14.26 19.46 -14.50
CA VAL A 118 -14.73 19.27 -15.87
C VAL A 118 -13.62 18.78 -16.79
N ILE A 119 -12.39 19.30 -16.64
CA ILE A 119 -11.22 18.89 -17.45
C ILE A 119 -10.86 17.43 -17.14
N ILE A 120 -10.90 17.05 -15.86
CA ILE A 120 -10.68 15.65 -15.43
C ILE A 120 -11.75 14.73 -16.03
N GLY A 121 -13.02 15.12 -15.98
CA GLY A 121 -14.12 14.35 -16.57
C GLY A 121 -14.01 14.18 -18.08
N LEU A 122 -13.63 15.25 -18.80
CA LEU A 122 -13.41 15.21 -20.25
C LEU A 122 -12.27 14.26 -20.64
N ILE A 123 -11.15 14.33 -19.92
CA ILE A 123 -10.01 13.45 -20.18
C ILE A 123 -10.38 12.00 -19.89
N SER A 124 -11.05 11.74 -18.77
CA SER A 124 -11.52 10.41 -18.40
C SER A 124 -12.44 9.81 -19.46
N ASN A 125 -13.37 10.61 -19.99
CA ASN A 125 -14.27 10.20 -21.07
C ASN A 125 -13.49 9.91 -22.38
N PHE A 126 -12.51 10.76 -22.72
CA PHE A 126 -11.70 10.60 -23.92
C PHE A 126 -10.85 9.33 -23.93
N ILE A 127 -10.31 8.92 -22.77
CA ILE A 127 -9.48 7.72 -22.65
C ILE A 127 -10.25 6.46 -22.20
N GLY A 128 -11.50 6.63 -21.75
CA GLY A 128 -12.31 5.54 -21.19
C GLY A 128 -11.80 4.98 -19.86
N SER A 129 -11.00 5.74 -19.11
CA SER A 129 -10.40 5.35 -17.83
C SER A 129 -10.63 6.41 -16.76
N ALA A 130 -10.95 5.97 -15.55
CA ALA A 130 -11.05 6.82 -14.36
C ALA A 130 -9.79 6.73 -13.47
N LEU A 131 -8.76 6.02 -13.92
CA LEU A 131 -7.51 5.86 -13.16
C LEU A 131 -6.72 7.17 -13.16
N GLN A 132 -6.30 7.59 -11.97
CA GLN A 132 -5.61 8.86 -11.76
C GLN A 132 -4.31 8.98 -12.55
N ASP A 133 -3.56 7.87 -12.69
CA ASP A 133 -2.30 7.83 -13.45
C ASP A 133 -2.52 8.02 -14.96
N ASP A 134 -3.56 7.38 -15.51
CA ASP A 134 -3.93 7.51 -16.93
C ASP A 134 -4.42 8.93 -17.25
N ILE A 135 -5.19 9.51 -16.32
CA ILE A 135 -5.69 10.89 -16.44
C ILE A 135 -4.52 11.88 -16.35
N ALA A 136 -3.61 11.72 -15.38
CA ALA A 136 -2.47 12.62 -15.19
C ALA A 136 -1.49 12.57 -16.38
N SER A 137 -1.16 11.36 -16.87
CA SER A 137 -0.29 11.20 -18.03
C SER A 137 -0.92 11.78 -19.31
N THR A 138 -2.22 11.60 -19.49
CA THR A 138 -2.95 12.17 -20.64
C THR A 138 -3.05 13.70 -20.54
N LEU A 139 -3.31 14.24 -19.36
CA LEU A 139 -3.35 15.67 -19.09
C LEU A 139 -2.02 16.34 -19.46
N LEU A 140 -0.88 15.78 -19.03
CA LEU A 140 0.44 16.32 -19.35
C LEU A 140 0.71 16.31 -20.86
N ARG A 141 0.33 15.22 -21.55
CA ARG A 141 0.47 15.12 -23.01
C ARG A 141 -0.41 16.12 -23.75
N MET A 142 -1.66 16.31 -23.31
CA MET A 142 -2.57 17.30 -23.88
C MET A 142 -2.07 18.73 -23.62
N GLN A 143 -1.52 19.00 -22.43
CA GLN A 143 -0.91 20.28 -22.11
C GLN A 143 0.30 20.55 -23.01
N GLN A 144 1.22 19.59 -23.14
CA GLN A 144 2.37 19.73 -24.04
C GLN A 144 1.92 19.95 -25.49
N SER A 145 0.96 19.17 -25.97
CA SER A 145 0.41 19.36 -27.32
C SER A 145 -0.24 20.72 -27.51
N GLY A 146 -0.98 21.22 -26.51
CA GLY A 146 -1.56 22.56 -26.53
C GLY A 146 -0.48 23.64 -26.56
N GLN A 147 0.58 23.48 -25.78
CA GLN A 147 1.74 24.37 -25.81
C GLN A 147 2.45 24.33 -27.16
N ASP A 148 2.61 23.17 -27.78
CA ASP A 148 3.25 23.05 -29.10
C ASP A 148 2.41 23.72 -30.21
N ILE A 149 1.08 23.70 -30.09
CA ILE A 149 0.15 24.37 -31.02
C ILE A 149 0.16 25.89 -30.81
N LEU A 150 0.10 26.34 -29.55
CA LEU A 150 0.04 27.77 -29.19
C LEU A 150 1.40 28.46 -29.34
N CYS A 151 2.47 27.76 -29.03
CA CYS A 151 3.85 28.21 -29.12
C CYS A 151 4.51 27.52 -30.31
N LEU A 152 4.11 27.88 -31.54
CA LEU A 152 4.76 27.47 -32.79
C LEU A 152 6.28 27.74 -32.73
N ASN A 153 7.04 26.75 -32.27
CA ASN A 153 8.48 26.65 -32.48
C ASN A 153 8.68 25.58 -33.55
N PRO A 154 8.82 25.96 -34.84
CA PRO A 154 9.18 25.00 -35.87
C PRO A 154 10.64 24.62 -35.65
N LYS A 155 10.87 23.60 -34.82
CA LYS A 155 12.11 22.82 -34.85
C LYS A 155 11.78 21.47 -35.46
N THR A 156 11.68 21.49 -36.78
CA THR A 156 11.99 20.34 -37.63
C THR A 156 13.34 19.76 -37.23
N LYS A 157 13.32 18.74 -36.36
CA LYS A 157 14.30 17.67 -36.38
C LYS A 157 13.55 16.37 -36.11
N GLY A 158 13.31 15.63 -37.20
CA GLY A 158 12.75 14.29 -37.14
C GLY A 158 13.59 13.41 -36.22
N GLY A 159 12.97 12.94 -35.15
CA GLY A 159 13.45 11.84 -34.33
C GLY A 159 12.49 10.68 -34.52
N LYS A 160 12.99 9.58 -35.09
CA LYS A 160 12.26 8.32 -35.24
C LYS A 160 11.69 7.89 -33.90
N SER A 161 10.38 7.84 -33.80
CA SER A 161 9.68 6.98 -32.85
C SER A 161 8.58 6.34 -33.66
N ASP A 162 8.89 5.16 -34.19
CA ASP A 162 7.92 4.34 -34.89
C ASP A 162 6.71 4.15 -33.97
N CYS A 163 5.60 4.75 -34.35
CA CYS A 163 4.31 4.37 -33.84
C CYS A 163 4.10 2.91 -34.26
N LYS A 164 4.32 1.97 -33.34
CA LYS A 164 3.74 0.64 -33.49
C LYS A 164 2.22 0.84 -33.52
N LYS A 165 1.67 0.90 -34.74
CA LYS A 165 0.26 0.65 -34.99
C LYS A 165 -0.04 -0.73 -34.43
N THR A 166 -0.61 -0.80 -33.23
CA THR A 166 -1.36 -1.99 -32.84
C THR A 166 -2.64 -1.95 -33.66
N TYR A 167 -2.61 -2.71 -34.76
CA TYR A 167 -3.76 -3.02 -35.57
C TYR A 167 -4.89 -3.52 -34.67
N PHE A 168 -5.98 -2.77 -34.62
CA PHE A 168 -7.28 -3.28 -34.20
C PHE A 168 -7.66 -4.39 -35.19
N LYS A 169 -7.52 -5.65 -34.77
CA LYS A 169 -8.29 -6.75 -35.35
C LYS A 169 -9.42 -7.10 -34.39
N GLN A 170 -10.61 -6.59 -34.70
CA GLN A 170 -11.85 -7.22 -34.26
C GLN A 170 -12.02 -8.50 -35.08
N THR A 171 -11.89 -9.63 -34.41
CA THR A 171 -12.45 -10.91 -34.85
C THR A 171 -12.93 -11.60 -33.58
N GLY A 172 -14.23 -11.54 -33.31
CA GLY A 172 -14.88 -12.53 -32.44
C GLY A 172 -14.78 -13.90 -33.12
N PRO A 173 -14.55 -14.97 -32.36
CA PRO A 173 -15.58 -16.02 -32.36
C PRO A 173 -15.70 -16.84 -31.06
N GLN A 174 -16.95 -17.26 -30.84
CA GLN A 174 -17.43 -18.55 -30.29
C GLN A 174 -16.88 -19.08 -28.95
N GLY A 175 -17.81 -19.23 -28.00
CA GLY A 175 -17.55 -19.83 -26.69
C GLY A 175 -17.27 -21.34 -26.74
N PRO A 176 -16.53 -21.88 -25.76
CA PRO A 176 -16.45 -23.32 -25.49
C PRO A 176 -17.09 -23.70 -24.14
N PRO A 177 -17.31 -25.00 -23.87
CA PRO A 177 -18.49 -25.51 -23.17
C PRO A 177 -18.39 -25.63 -21.64
N LYS A 178 -19.56 -25.85 -21.02
CA LYS A 178 -19.81 -26.11 -19.59
C LYS A 178 -18.82 -27.13 -18.99
N LEU A 179 -18.13 -26.71 -17.93
CA LEU A 179 -17.45 -27.60 -16.99
C LEU A 179 -18.38 -27.85 -15.79
N GLN A 180 -19.01 -29.03 -15.74
CA GLN A 180 -19.67 -29.54 -14.54
C GLN A 180 -18.60 -29.98 -13.54
N LEU A 181 -18.62 -29.41 -12.34
CA LEU A 181 -17.85 -29.89 -11.20
C LEU A 181 -18.64 -31.01 -10.54
N ASP A 182 -18.19 -32.25 -10.74
CA ASP A 182 -18.70 -33.41 -10.01
C ASP A 182 -18.50 -33.22 -8.50
N ARG A 183 -19.61 -33.17 -7.77
CA ARG A 183 -19.64 -33.41 -6.33
C ARG A 183 -19.71 -34.92 -6.10
N SER A 184 -18.70 -35.47 -5.45
CA SER A 184 -18.83 -36.80 -4.83
C SER A 184 -19.82 -36.74 -3.64
N PRO A 185 -20.55 -37.84 -3.38
CA PRO A 185 -21.79 -37.81 -2.63
C PRO A 185 -21.63 -37.64 -1.11
N VAL A 186 -22.65 -37.02 -0.53
CA VAL A 186 -22.93 -36.96 0.91
C VAL A 186 -23.04 -38.38 1.46
N GLY A 187 -22.22 -38.70 2.46
CA GLY A 187 -22.32 -39.93 3.24
C GLY A 187 -23.63 -39.96 4.04
N THR A 188 -24.37 -41.06 3.86
CA THR A 188 -25.61 -41.40 4.55
C THR A 188 -25.37 -41.54 6.05
N ARG A 189 -26.15 -40.80 6.86
CA ARG A 189 -26.24 -41.01 8.32
C ARG A 189 -27.28 -42.11 8.57
N SER A 190 -26.85 -43.27 9.04
CA SER A 190 -27.75 -44.28 9.62
C SER A 190 -28.04 -43.92 11.08
N ALA A 191 -29.31 -44.01 11.45
CA ALA A 191 -29.78 -44.01 12.83
C ALA A 191 -29.25 -45.25 13.57
N TYR A 192 -28.80 -45.06 14.81
CA TYR A 192 -29.16 -45.80 16.04
C TYR A 192 -28.79 -44.92 17.23
#